data_AF-A0A7X8Z119-F1
#
_entry.id   AF-A0A7X8Z119-F1
#
_cell.length_a   1.000
_cell.length_b   1.000
_cell.length_c   1.000
_cell.angle_alpha   90.00
_cell.angle_beta   90.00
_cell.angle_gamma   90.00
#
_symmetry.space_group_name_H-M   'P 1'
#
loop_
_entity.id
_entity.type
_entity.pdbx_description
1 polymer ?
#
loop_
_entity_poly.entity_id
_entity_poly.type
_entity_poly.pdbx_seq_one_letter_code
_entity_poly.pdbx_strand_id
1 'polypeptide(L)'
;MDMRRFFRRYGSWLAGLFIGVHGATNLASAAALTGQPRNGGLLCSSERLLWEPTDNSSRRQRQEADLRETLASAGTPMQQAQAQLAWANWLLAESAACPATRWLLGFEEQEDASTLATAGRQARERLEQARETLESIRPANLNDDEKRQRNRLLAFADTLEPFARLFAAPADRDNATVFKTACADAAIELSASREAADASVAASARLWQSFGWELAERRDRALLSLPPSLNPPEQYPYDFLSRLLRCRIAMEQQQYAAVAALAIQMRDQMEPWFRNSPAPERLNHARRLVALLQYKAQSLWLEQLREANSPQAVELEQMCAELETQFFPKNAIVDLYCLDRAVPLIVEPPEIKTLLDQEATPPPTTSTTSLPTTFPADSSGERPE
;
A
#
# COMPACT_ATOMS: atom_id res chain seq x y z
N MET A 1 9.34 -0.23 -32.51
CA MET A 1 8.17 0.52 -33.01
C MET A 1 8.56 1.99 -33.03
N ASP A 2 8.51 2.65 -34.18
CA ASP A 2 9.12 3.97 -34.40
C ASP A 2 8.28 5.10 -33.75
N MET A 3 8.68 5.55 -32.56
CA MET A 3 7.99 6.59 -31.74
C MET A 3 7.80 7.92 -32.49
N ARG A 4 8.57 8.20 -33.53
CA ARG A 4 8.39 9.42 -34.36
C ARG A 4 7.10 9.39 -35.16
N ARG A 5 6.55 8.20 -35.49
CA ARG A 5 5.24 8.06 -36.14
C ARG A 5 4.08 8.21 -35.15
N PHE A 6 4.27 7.83 -33.89
CA PHE A 6 3.26 8.02 -32.83
C PHE A 6 3.06 9.51 -32.54
N PHE A 7 4.14 10.28 -32.29
CA PHE A 7 4.02 11.72 -32.05
C PHE A 7 3.52 12.53 -33.25
N ARG A 8 3.84 12.12 -34.49
CA ARG A 8 3.26 12.78 -35.70
C ARG A 8 1.76 12.52 -35.88
N ARG A 9 1.24 11.39 -35.40
CA ARG A 9 -0.18 11.04 -35.52
C ARG A 9 -1.03 11.58 -34.35
N TYR A 10 -0.45 11.69 -33.15
CA TYR A 10 -1.18 12.07 -31.93
C TYR A 10 -0.82 13.47 -31.37
N GLY A 11 0.22 14.14 -31.86
CA GLY A 11 0.52 15.54 -31.52
C GLY A 11 -0.56 16.53 -32.00
N SER A 12 -1.29 16.16 -33.06
CA SER A 12 -2.45 16.92 -33.56
C SER A 12 -3.71 16.73 -32.69
N TRP A 13 -3.80 15.68 -31.88
CA TRP A 13 -4.97 15.37 -31.05
C TRP A 13 -5.06 16.26 -29.81
N LEU A 14 -3.93 16.64 -29.22
CA LEU A 14 -3.90 17.49 -28.00
C LEU A 14 -4.19 18.98 -28.29
N ALA A 15 -4.00 19.44 -29.53
CA ALA A 15 -4.24 20.84 -29.90
C ALA A 15 -5.71 21.14 -30.26
N GLY A 16 -6.55 20.13 -30.49
CA GLY A 16 -7.91 20.29 -31.01
C GLY A 16 -9.04 20.28 -29.97
N LEU A 17 -8.76 20.04 -28.69
CA LEU A 17 -9.77 19.76 -27.65
C LEU A 17 -9.95 20.87 -26.59
N PHE A 18 -9.51 22.10 -26.90
CA PHE A 18 -9.71 23.29 -26.07
C PHE A 18 -10.87 24.19 -26.55
N ILE A 19 -11.98 23.60 -27.00
CA ILE A 19 -13.20 24.36 -27.34
C ILE A 19 -14.33 23.92 -26.40
N GLY A 20 -14.87 24.91 -25.70
CA GLY A 20 -15.62 24.80 -24.46
C GLY A 20 -16.94 24.04 -24.50
N VAL A 21 -17.27 23.45 -23.34
CA VAL A 21 -18.65 23.28 -22.88
C VAL A 21 -18.74 23.91 -21.49
N HIS A 22 -19.33 25.10 -21.42
CA HIS A 22 -19.79 25.72 -20.18
C HIS A 22 -21.27 25.39 -20.02
N GLY A 23 -21.64 24.94 -18.81
CA GLY A 23 -22.99 25.12 -18.25
C GLY A 23 -23.94 23.94 -18.34
N ALA A 24 -24.02 23.15 -17.26
CA ALA A 24 -25.27 22.78 -16.61
C ALA A 24 -24.94 22.03 -15.30
N THR A 25 -25.03 22.74 -14.18
CA THR A 25 -25.10 22.16 -12.84
C THR A 25 -26.35 21.28 -12.73
N ASN A 26 -26.19 20.00 -12.40
CA ASN A 26 -27.27 19.22 -11.82
C ASN A 26 -26.75 18.39 -10.64
N LEU A 27 -27.31 18.71 -9.48
CA LEU A 27 -27.25 17.95 -8.24
C LEU A 27 -27.93 16.60 -8.47
N ALA A 28 -27.14 15.54 -8.61
CA ALA A 28 -27.62 14.17 -8.50
C ALA A 28 -26.53 13.31 -7.86
N SER A 29 -26.74 13.05 -6.56
CA SER A 29 -26.40 11.84 -5.82
C SER A 29 -25.07 11.13 -6.11
N ALA A 30 -24.22 11.11 -5.08
CA ALA A 30 -23.01 10.30 -4.91
C ALA A 30 -23.27 8.76 -4.84
N ALA A 31 -24.27 8.26 -5.57
CA ALA A 31 -24.68 6.85 -5.57
C ALA A 31 -24.66 6.21 -6.98
N ALA A 32 -24.11 6.88 -8.00
CA ALA A 32 -24.19 6.38 -9.38
C ALA A 32 -22.95 6.68 -10.23
N LEU A 33 -21.79 6.16 -9.83
CA LEU A 33 -20.66 5.87 -10.74
C LEU A 33 -20.00 4.51 -10.41
N THR A 34 -20.80 3.57 -9.90
CA THR A 34 -20.53 2.12 -10.00
C THR A 34 -21.01 1.57 -11.34
N GLY A 35 -21.18 2.42 -12.35
CA GLY A 35 -21.58 2.03 -13.70
C GLY A 35 -20.58 1.03 -14.26
N GLN A 36 -20.90 -0.25 -14.15
CA GLN A 36 -20.16 -1.29 -14.84
C GLN A 36 -20.37 -1.11 -16.34
N PRO A 37 -19.28 -1.06 -17.12
CA PRO A 37 -19.35 -1.18 -18.56
C PRO A 37 -20.14 -2.41 -18.97
N ARG A 38 -21.18 -2.21 -19.77
CA ARG A 38 -21.98 -3.32 -20.30
C ARG A 38 -21.14 -4.13 -21.29
N ASN A 39 -20.88 -5.39 -20.91
CA ASN A 39 -20.51 -6.55 -21.73
C ASN A 39 -19.27 -6.42 -22.65
N GLY A 40 -18.19 -7.13 -22.29
CA GLY A 40 -17.30 -7.74 -23.29
C GLY A 40 -15.80 -7.40 -23.26
N GLY A 41 -15.27 -6.80 -22.20
CA GLY A 41 -13.82 -6.55 -22.03
C GLY A 41 -13.31 -6.95 -20.65
N LEU A 42 -12.00 -6.82 -20.40
CA LEU A 42 -11.21 -7.31 -19.24
C LEU A 42 -11.78 -7.15 -17.81
N LEU A 43 -12.91 -6.48 -17.64
CA LEU A 43 -13.62 -6.26 -16.37
C LEU A 43 -14.27 -7.53 -15.79
N CYS A 44 -14.48 -8.59 -16.59
CA CYS A 44 -14.89 -9.90 -16.05
C CYS A 44 -13.75 -10.68 -15.35
N SER A 45 -12.63 -10.02 -15.05
CA SER A 45 -11.52 -10.64 -14.31
C SER A 45 -10.75 -9.63 -13.45
N SER A 46 -11.44 -8.66 -12.83
CA SER A 46 -10.88 -7.96 -11.66
C SER A 46 -10.38 -8.96 -10.61
N GLU A 47 -11.10 -10.08 -10.44
CA GLU A 47 -10.74 -11.25 -9.62
C GLU A 47 -9.37 -11.88 -9.99
N ARG A 48 -8.88 -11.71 -11.22
CA ARG A 48 -7.59 -12.27 -11.70
C ARG A 48 -6.45 -11.27 -11.79
N LEU A 49 -6.74 -9.97 -11.65
CA LEU A 49 -5.77 -8.92 -11.95
C LEU A 49 -4.90 -8.56 -10.73
N LEU A 50 -5.38 -8.75 -9.51
CA LEU A 50 -4.59 -8.56 -8.30
C LEU A 50 -4.53 -9.89 -7.54
N TRP A 51 -3.99 -10.91 -8.19
CA TRP A 51 -3.78 -12.21 -7.56
C TRP A 51 -2.90 -12.03 -6.32
N GLU A 52 -3.46 -12.31 -5.15
CA GLU A 52 -2.65 -12.60 -3.98
C GLU A 52 -1.86 -13.88 -4.29
N PRO A 53 -0.53 -13.90 -4.15
CA PRO A 53 0.21 -15.15 -4.15
C PRO A 53 -0.50 -16.10 -3.18
N THR A 54 -0.87 -17.30 -3.63
CA THR A 54 -1.53 -18.34 -2.80
C THR A 54 -0.79 -18.66 -1.50
N ASP A 55 0.47 -18.23 -1.39
CA ASP A 55 1.33 -18.35 -0.20
C ASP A 55 1.06 -17.26 0.88
N ASN A 56 0.43 -16.14 0.53
CA ASN A 56 0.21 -15.01 1.44
C ASN A 56 -0.90 -15.27 2.47
N SER A 57 -1.91 -16.10 2.18
CA SER A 57 -2.94 -16.45 3.18
C SER A 57 -2.34 -17.28 4.33
N SER A 58 -1.53 -18.29 3.99
CA SER A 58 -0.83 -19.12 4.97
C SER A 58 0.21 -18.33 5.75
N ARG A 59 0.95 -17.43 5.09
CA ARG A 59 1.89 -16.52 5.76
C ARG A 59 1.19 -15.56 6.73
N ARG A 60 0.08 -14.93 6.31
CA ARG A 60 -0.69 -14.01 7.16
C ARG A 60 -1.25 -14.72 8.38
N GLN A 61 -1.82 -15.92 8.21
CA GLN A 61 -2.33 -16.72 9.34
C GLN A 61 -1.23 -17.07 10.34
N ARG A 62 -0.03 -17.42 9.88
CA ARG A 62 1.12 -17.65 10.76
C ARG A 62 1.52 -16.38 11.51
N GLN A 63 1.67 -15.25 10.81
CA GLN A 63 2.01 -13.98 11.46
C GLN A 63 0.96 -13.54 12.48
N GLU A 64 -0.33 -13.74 12.19
CA GLU A 64 -1.39 -13.45 13.16
C GLU A 64 -1.29 -14.36 14.39
N ALA A 65 -1.00 -15.66 14.20
CA ALA A 65 -0.77 -16.59 15.29
C ALA A 65 0.44 -16.19 16.14
N ASP A 66 1.55 -15.80 15.51
CA ASP A 66 2.77 -15.35 16.19
C ASP A 66 2.50 -14.08 17.02
N LEU A 67 1.73 -13.13 16.50
CA LEU A 67 1.33 -11.91 17.22
C LEU A 67 0.41 -12.22 18.40
N ARG A 68 -0.52 -13.17 18.24
CA ARG A 68 -1.39 -13.65 19.33
C ARG A 68 -0.58 -14.31 20.44
N GLU A 69 0.37 -15.17 20.07
CA GLU A 69 1.26 -15.83 21.02
C GLU A 69 2.17 -14.83 21.73
N THR A 70 2.70 -13.84 21.00
CA THR A 70 3.50 -12.74 21.56
C THR A 70 2.69 -11.96 22.59
N LEU A 71 1.43 -11.60 22.27
CA LEU A 71 0.57 -10.91 23.22
C LEU A 71 0.26 -11.77 24.46
N ALA A 72 0.00 -13.06 24.28
CA ALA A 72 -0.27 -13.99 25.38
C ALA A 72 0.96 -14.20 26.29
N SER A 73 2.16 -14.13 25.71
CA SER A 73 3.43 -14.32 26.41
C SER A 73 3.99 -13.04 27.01
N ALA A 74 3.37 -11.88 26.77
CA ALA A 74 3.82 -10.59 27.26
C ALA A 74 3.69 -10.49 28.79
N GLY A 75 4.82 -10.58 29.49
CA GLY A 75 4.87 -10.65 30.95
C GLY A 75 4.79 -9.30 31.67
N THR A 76 4.99 -8.19 30.97
CA THR A 76 4.93 -6.83 31.55
C THR A 76 3.90 -5.96 30.85
N PRO A 77 3.29 -4.97 31.54
CA PRO A 77 2.37 -4.03 30.90
C PRO A 77 2.97 -3.29 29.71
N MET A 78 4.28 -2.98 29.74
CA MET A 78 4.97 -2.35 28.62
C MET A 78 5.02 -3.26 27.39
N GLN A 79 5.37 -4.54 27.58
CA GLN A 79 5.38 -5.54 26.50
C GLN A 79 3.97 -5.79 25.97
N GLN A 80 2.96 -5.82 26.85
CA GLN A 80 1.56 -5.97 26.43
C GLN A 80 1.13 -4.81 25.54
N ALA A 81 1.38 -3.57 25.95
CA ALA A 81 1.09 -2.41 25.12
C ALA A 81 1.84 -2.45 23.79
N GLN A 82 3.13 -2.79 23.79
CA GLN A 82 3.92 -2.91 22.55
C GLN A 82 3.37 -4.01 21.63
N ALA A 83 3.00 -5.17 22.16
CA ALA A 83 2.41 -6.27 21.37
C ALA A 83 1.04 -5.86 20.77
N GLN A 84 0.20 -5.16 21.53
CA GLN A 84 -1.08 -4.63 21.04
C GLN A 84 -0.87 -3.62 19.90
N LEU A 85 0.10 -2.71 20.03
CA LEU A 85 0.44 -1.75 18.98
C LEU A 85 1.03 -2.42 17.74
N ALA A 86 1.92 -3.40 17.91
CA ALA A 86 2.47 -4.18 16.81
C ALA A 86 1.37 -4.93 16.04
N TRP A 87 0.40 -5.49 16.76
CA TRP A 87 -0.75 -6.15 16.15
C TRP A 87 -1.67 -5.15 15.43
N ALA A 88 -1.98 -4.00 16.04
CA ALA A 88 -2.73 -2.93 15.37
C ALA A 88 -2.04 -2.49 14.08
N ASN A 89 -0.72 -2.30 14.12
CA ASN A 89 0.06 -1.92 12.96
C ASN A 89 0.02 -3.00 11.87
N TRP A 90 0.13 -4.27 12.23
CA TRP A 90 0.06 -5.40 11.29
C TRP A 90 -1.30 -5.50 10.61
N LEU A 91 -2.41 -5.31 11.33
CA LEU A 91 -3.76 -5.30 10.77
C LEU A 91 -3.90 -4.21 9.69
N LEU A 92 -3.39 -3.01 9.97
CA LEU A 92 -3.41 -1.90 9.01
C LEU A 92 -2.40 -2.05 7.87
N ALA A 93 -1.30 -2.76 8.10
CA ALA A 93 -0.25 -2.95 7.11
C ALA A 93 -0.57 -4.09 6.15
N GLU A 94 -0.64 -5.32 6.66
CA GLU A 94 -0.62 -6.55 5.86
C GLU A 94 -2.05 -6.99 5.51
N SER A 95 -2.98 -7.03 6.48
CA SER A 95 -4.36 -7.48 6.23
C SER A 95 -5.12 -6.53 5.30
N ALA A 96 -4.82 -5.24 5.36
CA ALA A 96 -5.45 -4.23 4.52
C ALA A 96 -4.78 -4.03 3.15
N ALA A 97 -3.57 -4.55 2.90
CA ALA A 97 -2.71 -4.14 1.77
C ALA A 97 -3.36 -4.28 0.37
N CYS A 98 -3.87 -5.47 0.08
CA CYS A 98 -4.53 -5.78 -1.19
C CYS A 98 -5.88 -5.05 -1.37
N PRO A 99 -6.85 -5.15 -0.43
CA PRO A 99 -8.11 -4.42 -0.56
C PRO A 99 -7.90 -2.89 -0.59
N ALA A 100 -6.90 -2.38 0.14
CA ALA A 100 -6.49 -0.98 0.08
C ALA A 100 -6.02 -0.56 -1.31
N THR A 101 -5.22 -1.40 -1.99
CA THR A 101 -4.75 -1.13 -3.35
C THR A 101 -5.93 -1.07 -4.33
N ARG A 102 -6.85 -2.04 -4.25
CA ARG A 102 -8.08 -2.05 -5.06
C ARG A 102 -8.93 -0.81 -4.80
N TRP A 103 -9.11 -0.47 -3.52
CA TRP A 103 -9.87 0.69 -3.10
C TRP A 103 -9.28 2.01 -3.56
N LEU A 104 -7.96 2.17 -3.52
CA LEU A 104 -7.25 3.36 -4.00
C LEU A 104 -7.42 3.59 -5.51
N LEU A 105 -7.60 2.54 -6.29
CA LEU A 105 -7.63 2.61 -7.76
C LEU A 105 -9.05 2.46 -8.35
N GLY A 106 -10.05 2.20 -7.50
CA GLY A 106 -11.43 2.04 -7.92
C GLY A 106 -11.70 0.68 -8.56
N PHE A 107 -11.07 -0.38 -8.04
CA PHE A 107 -11.24 -1.78 -8.49
C PHE A 107 -11.77 -2.66 -7.35
N GLU A 108 -12.55 -2.10 -6.43
CA GLU A 108 -13.04 -2.82 -5.25
C GLU A 108 -13.87 -4.06 -5.59
N GLU A 109 -13.63 -5.12 -4.85
CA GLU A 109 -14.49 -6.29 -4.76
C GLU A 109 -15.52 -6.12 -3.63
N GLN A 110 -16.58 -6.95 -3.65
CA GLN A 110 -17.67 -6.87 -2.67
C GLN A 110 -17.17 -7.04 -1.22
N GLU A 111 -16.11 -7.83 -1.01
CA GLU A 111 -15.54 -8.12 0.31
C GLU A 111 -14.46 -7.11 0.77
N ASP A 112 -13.99 -6.22 -0.10
CA ASP A 112 -12.90 -5.29 0.24
C ASP A 112 -13.33 -4.31 1.33
N ALA A 113 -14.54 -3.77 1.23
CA ALA A 113 -15.07 -2.81 2.19
C ALA A 113 -15.22 -3.43 3.60
N SER A 114 -15.72 -4.67 3.69
CA SER A 114 -15.88 -5.36 4.97
C SER A 114 -14.52 -5.75 5.57
N THR A 115 -13.55 -6.14 4.75
CA THR A 115 -12.18 -6.46 5.17
C THR A 115 -11.48 -5.24 5.74
N LEU A 116 -11.51 -4.11 5.03
CA LEU A 116 -10.93 -2.84 5.48
C LEU A 116 -11.60 -2.36 6.77
N ALA A 117 -12.94 -2.35 6.81
CA ALA A 117 -13.69 -1.95 7.98
C ALA A 117 -13.35 -2.80 9.21
N THR A 118 -13.20 -4.12 9.04
CA THR A 118 -12.84 -5.04 10.12
C THR A 118 -11.42 -4.79 10.61
N ALA A 119 -10.45 -4.68 9.70
CA ALA A 119 -9.07 -4.38 10.04
C ALA A 119 -8.94 -3.04 10.77
N GLY A 120 -9.62 -2.00 10.29
CA GLY A 120 -9.66 -0.67 10.91
C GLY A 120 -10.26 -0.68 12.32
N ARG A 121 -11.43 -1.33 12.50
CA ARG A 121 -12.06 -1.46 13.83
C ARG A 121 -11.19 -2.23 14.82
N GLN A 122 -10.68 -3.40 14.41
CA GLN A 122 -9.82 -4.21 15.26
C GLN A 122 -8.53 -3.46 15.62
N ALA A 123 -7.91 -2.75 14.66
CA ALA A 123 -6.75 -1.92 14.96
C ALA A 123 -7.09 -0.84 16.00
N ARG A 124 -8.23 -0.14 15.87
CA ARG A 124 -8.66 0.87 16.86
C ARG A 124 -8.85 0.28 18.26
N GLU A 125 -9.50 -0.88 18.37
CA GLU A 125 -9.66 -1.58 19.66
C GLU A 125 -8.30 -1.90 20.30
N ARG A 126 -7.33 -2.34 19.50
CA ARG A 126 -5.97 -2.66 19.94
C ARG A 126 -5.17 -1.42 20.35
N LEU A 127 -5.30 -0.33 19.58
CA LEU A 127 -4.70 0.96 19.92
C LEU A 127 -5.25 1.50 21.24
N GLU A 128 -6.56 1.39 21.47
CA GLU A 128 -7.19 1.81 22.72
C GLU A 128 -6.70 0.98 23.91
N GLN A 129 -6.70 -0.36 23.79
CA GLN A 129 -6.16 -1.25 24.82
C GLN A 129 -4.69 -0.94 25.14
N ALA A 130 -3.88 -0.61 24.13
CA ALA A 130 -2.51 -0.21 24.34
C ALA A 130 -2.41 1.12 25.12
N ARG A 131 -3.23 2.12 24.78
CA ARG A 131 -3.27 3.41 25.49
C ARG A 131 -3.67 3.23 26.95
N GLU A 132 -4.76 2.51 27.21
CA GLU A 132 -5.22 2.19 28.57
C GLU A 132 -4.10 1.50 29.39
N THR A 133 -3.41 0.54 28.76
CA THR A 133 -2.28 -0.14 29.39
C THR A 133 -1.14 0.83 29.70
N LEU A 134 -0.75 1.71 28.77
CA LEU A 134 0.33 2.69 28.96
C LEU A 134 -0.03 3.80 29.97
N GLU A 135 -1.31 4.14 30.09
CA GLU A 135 -1.82 5.11 31.06
C GLU A 135 -1.86 4.53 32.48
N SER A 136 -2.12 3.23 32.62
CA SER A 136 -2.07 2.54 33.91
C SER A 136 -0.65 2.54 34.53
N ILE A 137 0.39 2.66 33.70
CA ILE A 137 1.78 2.71 34.12
C ILE A 137 2.11 4.11 34.65
N ARG A 138 2.26 4.24 35.97
CA ARG A 138 2.61 5.51 36.62
C ARG A 138 4.03 5.96 36.21
N PRO A 139 4.21 7.15 35.60
CA PRO A 139 5.53 7.62 35.14
C PRO A 139 6.58 7.77 36.24
N ALA A 140 6.15 8.00 37.49
CA ALA A 140 7.03 8.12 38.65
C ALA A 140 7.75 6.80 39.01
N ASN A 141 7.20 5.65 38.58
CA ASN A 141 7.75 4.33 38.86
C ASN A 141 8.71 3.84 37.77
N LEU A 142 8.88 4.60 36.69
CA LEU A 142 9.69 4.25 35.55
C LEU A 142 11.08 4.88 35.64
N ASN A 143 12.09 4.16 35.19
CA ASN A 143 13.38 4.77 34.86
C ASN A 143 13.27 5.62 33.58
N ASP A 144 14.32 6.38 33.25
CA ASP A 144 14.25 7.34 32.13
C ASP A 144 14.14 6.65 30.76
N ASP A 145 14.71 5.46 30.58
CA ASP A 145 14.59 4.71 29.34
C ASP A 145 13.20 4.11 29.15
N GLU A 146 12.58 3.61 30.23
CA GLU A 146 11.19 3.16 30.23
C GLU A 146 10.22 4.31 29.96
N LYS A 147 10.49 5.52 30.47
CA LYS A 147 9.69 6.72 30.13
C LYS A 147 9.81 7.06 28.65
N ARG A 148 11.02 7.01 28.08
CA ARG A 148 11.24 7.24 26.64
C ARG A 148 10.50 6.20 25.81
N GLN A 149 10.58 4.92 26.19
CA GLN A 149 9.87 3.85 25.50
C GLN A 149 8.36 4.04 25.59
N ARG A 150 7.81 4.33 26.78
CA ARG A 150 6.39 4.64 26.96
C ARG A 150 5.93 5.78 26.03
N ASN A 151 6.66 6.88 26.01
CA ASN A 151 6.32 8.04 25.18
C ASN A 151 6.43 7.72 23.68
N ARG A 152 7.40 6.89 23.29
CA ARG A 152 7.53 6.40 21.91
C ARG A 152 6.34 5.53 21.50
N LEU A 153 5.89 4.62 22.37
CA LEU A 153 4.71 3.77 22.11
C LEU A 153 3.43 4.62 21.99
N LEU A 154 3.25 5.64 22.84
CA LEU A 154 2.14 6.59 22.71
C LEU A 154 2.18 7.34 21.37
N ALA A 155 3.36 7.83 20.96
CA ALA A 155 3.52 8.48 19.66
C ALA A 155 3.21 7.55 18.47
N PHE A 156 3.54 6.26 18.59
CA PHE A 156 3.13 5.27 17.59
C PHE A 156 1.62 5.07 17.56
N ALA A 157 0.95 5.00 18.70
CA ALA A 157 -0.51 4.92 18.77
C ALA A 157 -1.17 6.11 18.07
N ASP A 158 -0.66 7.32 18.32
CA ASP A 158 -1.17 8.56 17.71
C ASP A 158 -0.88 8.63 16.21
N THR A 159 0.23 8.05 15.75
CA THR A 159 0.55 7.95 14.32
C THR A 159 -0.39 6.99 13.59
N LEU A 160 -0.76 5.87 14.22
CA LEU A 160 -1.58 4.80 13.61
C LEU A 160 -3.08 5.06 13.66
N GLU A 161 -3.57 5.78 14.68
CA GLU A 161 -5.01 6.04 14.90
C GLU A 161 -5.73 6.62 13.67
N PRO A 162 -5.19 7.63 12.95
CA PRO A 162 -5.88 8.22 11.81
C PRO A 162 -6.03 7.23 10.64
N PHE A 163 -5.04 6.35 10.42
CA PHE A 163 -5.14 5.29 9.43
C PHE A 163 -6.24 4.28 9.80
N ALA A 164 -6.29 3.89 11.08
CA ALA A 164 -7.30 2.96 11.59
C ALA A 164 -8.72 3.52 11.44
N ARG A 165 -8.90 4.83 11.69
CA ARG A 165 -10.17 5.53 11.46
C ARG A 165 -10.56 5.56 9.99
N LEU A 166 -9.63 5.91 9.10
CA LEU A 166 -9.89 5.91 7.66
C LEU A 166 -10.29 4.51 7.17
N PHE A 167 -9.61 3.46 7.63
CA PHE A 167 -9.92 2.09 7.21
C PHE A 167 -11.19 1.53 7.84
N ALA A 168 -11.63 2.06 8.99
CA ALA A 168 -12.92 1.72 9.60
C ALA A 168 -14.10 2.39 8.88
N ALA A 169 -13.89 3.54 8.21
CA ALA A 169 -14.95 4.34 7.60
C ALA A 169 -15.86 3.59 6.61
N PRO A 170 -15.41 2.61 5.80
CA PRO A 170 -16.28 1.82 4.93
C PRO A 170 -17.44 1.11 5.65
N ALA A 171 -17.38 0.93 6.98
CA ALA A 171 -18.51 0.42 7.77
C ALA A 171 -19.77 1.31 7.67
N ASP A 172 -19.57 2.62 7.44
CA ASP A 172 -20.64 3.62 7.41
C ASP A 172 -21.02 4.02 5.97
N ARG A 173 -20.57 3.26 4.96
CA ARG A 173 -20.73 3.61 3.53
C ARG A 173 -22.19 3.79 3.10
N ASP A 174 -23.13 3.13 3.78
CA ASP A 174 -24.57 3.26 3.54
C ASP A 174 -25.13 4.63 3.97
N ASN A 175 -24.43 5.33 4.89
CA ASN A 175 -24.75 6.69 5.29
C ASN A 175 -23.68 7.65 4.75
N ALA A 176 -23.94 8.19 3.54
CA ALA A 176 -23.00 9.05 2.84
C ALA A 176 -22.49 10.24 3.67
N THR A 177 -23.32 10.85 4.52
CA THR A 177 -22.90 12.00 5.35
C THR A 177 -21.92 11.57 6.44
N VAL A 178 -22.21 10.46 7.13
CA VAL A 178 -21.34 9.92 8.19
C VAL A 178 -20.03 9.45 7.57
N PHE A 179 -20.09 8.70 6.48
CA PHE A 179 -18.92 8.21 5.73
C PHE A 179 -17.99 9.36 5.31
N LYS A 180 -18.52 10.40 4.65
CA LYS A 180 -17.74 11.55 4.19
C LYS A 180 -17.12 12.33 5.35
N THR A 181 -17.84 12.46 6.46
CA THR A 181 -17.34 13.14 7.66
C THR A 181 -16.19 12.36 8.28
N ALA A 182 -16.35 11.04 8.46
CA ALA A 182 -15.30 10.16 8.99
C ALA A 182 -14.04 10.19 8.12
N CYS A 183 -14.18 10.17 6.79
CA CYS A 183 -13.05 10.29 5.87
C CYS A 183 -12.37 11.66 5.96
N ALA A 184 -13.15 12.74 6.07
CA ALA A 184 -12.62 14.10 6.22
C ALA A 184 -11.84 14.27 7.53
N ASP A 185 -12.38 13.78 8.64
CA ASP A 185 -11.76 13.89 9.97
C ASP A 185 -10.45 13.09 10.02
N ALA A 186 -10.46 11.84 9.52
CA ALA A 186 -9.24 11.04 9.40
C ALA A 186 -8.17 11.73 8.51
N ALA A 187 -8.59 12.37 7.41
CA ALA A 187 -7.67 13.12 6.54
C ALA A 187 -7.08 14.35 7.22
N ILE A 188 -7.81 15.03 8.13
CA ILE A 188 -7.28 16.12 8.96
C ILE A 188 -6.20 15.56 9.89
N GLU A 189 -6.49 14.48 10.59
CA GLU A 189 -5.60 13.90 11.59
C GLU A 189 -4.32 13.33 10.97
N LEU A 190 -4.39 12.77 9.76
CA LEU A 190 -3.23 12.30 9.00
C LEU A 190 -2.23 13.42 8.63
N SER A 191 -2.60 14.70 8.77
CA SER A 191 -1.68 15.81 8.50
C SER A 191 -0.46 15.80 9.42
N ALA A 192 -0.60 15.36 10.68
CA ALA A 192 0.52 15.26 11.61
C ALA A 192 1.52 14.17 11.18
N SER A 193 1.02 13.00 10.79
CA SER A 193 1.85 11.88 10.32
C SER A 193 2.58 12.20 9.00
N ARG A 194 2.09 13.17 8.22
CA ARG A 194 2.78 13.64 7.00
C ARG A 194 4.09 14.37 7.30
N GLU A 195 4.19 14.98 8.48
CA GLU A 195 5.39 15.69 8.93
C GLU A 195 6.33 14.77 9.74
N ALA A 196 6.09 13.46 9.71
CA ALA A 196 6.94 12.48 10.38
C ALA A 196 8.36 12.47 9.81
N ALA A 197 9.36 12.23 10.67
CA ALA A 197 10.75 12.11 10.26
C ALA A 197 11.02 10.86 9.40
N ASP A 198 10.20 9.81 9.58
CA ASP A 198 10.23 8.63 8.71
C ASP A 198 9.55 8.96 7.37
N ALA A 199 10.34 8.98 6.30
CA ALA A 199 9.88 9.29 4.95
C ALA A 199 8.77 8.34 4.46
N SER A 200 8.82 7.06 4.86
CA SER A 200 7.81 6.06 4.52
C SER A 200 6.45 6.39 5.17
N VAL A 201 6.47 6.78 6.45
CA VAL A 201 5.28 7.23 7.17
C VAL A 201 4.73 8.51 6.55
N ALA A 202 5.58 9.48 6.24
CA ALA A 202 5.18 10.73 5.61
C ALA A 202 4.53 10.51 4.23
N ALA A 203 5.12 9.65 3.40
CA ALA A 203 4.59 9.32 2.08
C ALA A 203 3.27 8.53 2.16
N SER A 204 3.17 7.56 3.06
CA SER A 204 1.93 6.83 3.34
C SER A 204 0.82 7.77 3.83
N ALA A 205 1.12 8.64 4.79
CA ALA A 205 0.17 9.62 5.31
C ALA A 205 -0.32 10.56 4.21
N ARG A 206 0.57 11.03 3.32
CA ARG A 206 0.17 11.85 2.16
C ARG A 206 -0.79 11.13 1.22
N LEU A 207 -0.51 9.86 0.88
CA LEU A 207 -1.37 9.04 0.03
C LEU A 207 -2.77 8.92 0.66
N TRP A 208 -2.83 8.46 1.91
CA TRP A 208 -4.08 8.18 2.60
C TRP A 208 -4.85 9.44 2.97
N GLN A 209 -4.17 10.54 3.30
CA GLN A 209 -4.80 11.85 3.50
C GLN A 209 -5.48 12.32 2.21
N SER A 210 -4.77 12.24 1.08
CA SER A 210 -5.30 12.65 -0.22
C SER A 210 -6.51 11.80 -0.60
N PHE A 211 -6.45 10.50 -0.31
CA PHE A 211 -7.55 9.58 -0.56
C PHE A 211 -8.75 9.85 0.35
N GLY A 212 -8.55 10.10 1.65
CA GLY A 212 -9.62 10.51 2.55
C GLY A 212 -10.31 11.81 2.09
N TRP A 213 -9.55 12.76 1.53
CA TRP A 213 -10.14 13.95 0.92
C TRP A 213 -10.96 13.66 -0.34
N GLU A 214 -10.52 12.72 -1.17
CA GLU A 214 -11.26 12.26 -2.34
C GLU A 214 -12.59 11.63 -1.96
N LEU A 215 -12.58 10.70 -1.01
CA LEU A 215 -13.78 10.04 -0.45
C LEU A 215 -14.74 11.03 0.21
N ALA A 216 -14.23 12.09 0.82
CA ALA A 216 -15.02 13.19 1.38
C ALA A 216 -15.50 14.21 0.33
N GLU A 217 -15.32 13.93 -0.97
CA GLU A 217 -15.63 14.79 -2.12
C GLU A 217 -14.92 16.15 -2.13
N ARG A 218 -13.83 16.29 -1.37
CA ARG A 218 -12.98 17.49 -1.31
C ARG A 218 -11.81 17.37 -2.29
N ARG A 219 -12.11 17.12 -3.56
CA ARG A 219 -11.12 16.78 -4.62
C ARG A 219 -10.01 17.82 -4.79
N ASP A 220 -10.33 19.11 -4.64
CA ASP A 220 -9.31 20.16 -4.72
C ASP A 220 -8.24 20.01 -3.63
N ARG A 221 -8.65 19.65 -2.41
CA ARG A 221 -7.71 19.38 -1.30
C ARG A 221 -6.88 18.12 -1.55
N ALA A 222 -7.50 17.08 -2.11
CA ALA A 222 -6.79 15.87 -2.52
C ALA A 222 -5.70 16.21 -3.56
N LEU A 223 -6.04 16.96 -4.61
CA LEU A 223 -5.12 17.30 -5.69
C LEU A 223 -4.00 18.26 -5.25
N LEU A 224 -4.23 19.11 -4.25
CA LEU A 224 -3.20 19.98 -3.66
C LEU A 224 -2.13 19.20 -2.87
N SER A 225 -2.50 18.05 -2.29
CA SER A 225 -1.58 17.22 -1.50
C SER A 225 -0.85 16.16 -2.34
N LEU A 226 -1.38 15.83 -3.52
CA LEU A 226 -0.78 14.83 -4.41
C LEU A 226 0.34 15.40 -5.29
N PRO A 227 1.47 14.68 -5.42
CA PRO A 227 2.53 15.06 -6.34
C PRO A 227 2.07 15.02 -7.81
N PRO A 228 2.71 15.77 -8.72
CA PRO A 228 2.45 15.66 -10.15
C PRO A 228 2.69 14.23 -10.67
N SER A 229 1.82 13.76 -11.58
CA SER A 229 1.82 12.37 -12.05
C SER A 229 3.11 11.91 -12.73
N LEU A 230 3.87 12.84 -13.32
CA LEU A 230 5.08 12.56 -14.11
C LEU A 230 6.40 12.83 -13.37
N ASN A 231 6.36 13.29 -12.12
CA ASN A 231 7.58 13.42 -11.33
C ASN A 231 8.08 12.03 -10.93
N PRO A 232 9.38 11.76 -10.76
CA PRO A 232 9.85 10.47 -10.24
C PRO A 232 9.38 10.24 -8.79
N PRO A 233 8.90 9.03 -8.41
CA PRO A 233 8.61 8.70 -7.01
C PRO A 233 9.88 8.69 -6.16
N GLU A 234 9.82 9.23 -4.95
CA GLU A 234 10.94 9.21 -4.00
C GLU A 234 10.78 8.05 -3.01
N GLN A 235 9.56 7.87 -2.48
CA GLN A 235 9.26 6.85 -1.48
C GLN A 235 8.27 5.80 -2.00
N TYR A 236 8.80 4.65 -2.41
CA TYR A 236 8.00 3.49 -2.82
C TYR A 236 7.40 2.75 -1.61
N PRO A 237 6.21 2.14 -1.74
CA PRO A 237 5.29 2.17 -2.90
C PRO A 237 4.36 3.41 -2.94
N TYR A 238 4.28 4.18 -1.85
CA TYR A 238 3.23 5.17 -1.62
C TYR A 238 3.23 6.35 -2.60
N ASP A 239 4.41 6.89 -2.93
CA ASP A 239 4.53 7.99 -3.88
C ASP A 239 4.14 7.56 -5.30
N PHE A 240 4.46 6.32 -5.68
CA PHE A 240 4.07 5.79 -6.98
C PHE A 240 2.54 5.70 -7.09
N LEU A 241 1.88 5.15 -6.06
CA LEU A 241 0.42 5.05 -6.02
C LEU A 241 -0.27 6.42 -5.90
N SER A 242 0.36 7.40 -5.25
CA SER A 242 -0.16 8.78 -5.18
C SER A 242 -0.35 9.40 -6.57
N ARG A 243 0.53 9.07 -7.52
CA ARG A 243 0.41 9.53 -8.92
C ARG A 243 -0.76 8.87 -9.64
N LEU A 244 -1.00 7.59 -9.36
CA LEU A 244 -2.15 6.86 -9.91
C LEU A 244 -3.46 7.33 -9.28
N LEU A 245 -3.48 7.66 -7.99
CA LEU A 245 -4.62 8.29 -7.34
C LEU A 245 -4.94 9.65 -7.99
N ARG A 246 -3.93 10.46 -8.32
CA ARG A 246 -4.13 11.72 -9.06
C ARG A 246 -4.81 11.47 -10.42
N CYS A 247 -4.35 10.47 -11.16
CA CYS A 247 -4.96 10.07 -12.43
C CYS A 247 -6.39 9.55 -12.24
N ARG A 248 -6.67 8.80 -11.17
CA ARG A 248 -8.03 8.37 -10.83
C ARG A 248 -8.94 9.57 -10.55
N ILE A 249 -8.50 10.55 -9.77
CA ILE A 249 -9.31 11.76 -9.48
C ILE A 249 -9.64 12.51 -10.78
N ALA A 250 -8.69 12.63 -11.71
CA ALA A 250 -8.94 13.24 -13.02
C ALA A 250 -9.93 12.43 -13.87
N MET A 251 -9.89 11.09 -13.77
CA MET A 251 -10.85 10.20 -14.42
C MET A 251 -12.27 10.40 -13.87
N GLU A 252 -12.43 10.56 -12.55
CA GLU A 252 -13.73 10.91 -11.92
C GLU A 252 -14.26 12.28 -12.37
N GLN A 253 -13.37 13.18 -12.81
CA GLN A 253 -13.71 14.47 -13.43
C GLN A 253 -13.95 14.36 -14.95
N GLN A 254 -14.10 13.14 -15.48
CA GLN A 254 -14.30 12.83 -16.90
C GLN A 254 -13.16 13.27 -17.83
N GLN A 255 -11.95 13.49 -17.29
CA GLN A 255 -10.78 13.87 -18.08
C GLN A 255 -10.07 12.66 -18.69
N TYR A 256 -10.83 11.77 -19.35
CA TYR A 256 -10.34 10.45 -19.76
C TYR A 256 -9.17 10.49 -20.74
N ALA A 257 -9.22 11.38 -21.74
CA ALA A 257 -8.15 11.53 -22.70
C ALA A 257 -6.83 11.98 -22.05
N ALA A 258 -6.92 12.90 -21.07
CA ALA A 258 -5.76 13.36 -20.31
C ALA A 258 -5.17 12.23 -19.46
N VAL A 259 -6.02 11.43 -18.81
CA VAL A 259 -5.59 10.26 -18.02
C VAL A 259 -4.91 9.22 -18.91
N ALA A 260 -5.48 8.91 -20.08
CA ALA A 260 -4.87 7.97 -21.02
C ALA A 260 -3.49 8.46 -21.51
N ALA A 261 -3.37 9.75 -21.83
CA ALA A 261 -2.10 10.36 -22.23
C ALA A 261 -1.06 10.33 -21.10
N LEU A 262 -1.46 10.68 -19.86
CA LEU A 262 -0.60 10.60 -18.69
C LEU A 262 -0.12 9.17 -18.44
N ALA A 263 -1.01 8.18 -18.55
CA ALA A 263 -0.65 6.78 -18.34
C ALA A 263 0.38 6.27 -19.37
N ILE A 264 0.29 6.69 -20.64
CA ILE A 264 1.29 6.41 -21.66
C ILE A 264 2.65 7.02 -21.26
N GLN A 265 2.66 8.32 -20.94
CA GLN A 265 3.88 9.03 -20.57
C GLN A 265 4.53 8.47 -19.29
N MET A 266 3.73 8.06 -18.31
CA MET A 266 4.21 7.38 -17.11
C MET A 266 4.94 6.09 -17.51
N ARG A 267 4.33 5.22 -18.32
CA ARG A 267 4.98 3.95 -18.73
C ARG A 267 6.31 4.14 -19.46
N ASP A 268 6.44 5.20 -20.24
CA ASP A 268 7.68 5.57 -20.94
C ASP A 268 8.78 6.02 -19.97
N GLN A 269 8.40 6.65 -18.85
CA GLN A 269 9.33 7.16 -17.83
C GLN A 269 9.60 6.18 -16.68
N MET A 270 8.88 5.06 -16.59
CA MET A 270 9.00 4.14 -15.45
C MET A 270 10.32 3.38 -15.37
N GLU A 271 11.00 3.16 -16.49
CA GLU A 271 12.29 2.45 -16.51
C GLU A 271 13.34 3.14 -15.60
N PRO A 272 13.66 4.44 -15.75
CA PRO A 272 14.56 5.12 -14.84
C PRO A 272 14.02 5.26 -13.42
N TRP A 273 12.70 5.34 -13.22
CA TRP A 273 12.11 5.42 -11.88
C TRP A 273 12.37 4.14 -11.08
N PHE A 274 12.09 2.97 -11.66
CA PHE A 274 12.27 1.69 -10.97
C PHE A 274 13.70 1.18 -10.93
N ARG A 275 14.58 1.63 -11.84
CA ARG A 275 16.02 1.30 -11.76
C ARG A 275 16.63 1.68 -10.41
N ASN A 276 16.15 2.78 -9.83
CA ASN A 276 16.63 3.31 -8.56
C ASN A 276 15.69 2.96 -7.38
N SER A 277 14.66 2.14 -7.59
CA SER A 277 13.74 1.75 -6.52
C SER A 277 14.29 0.58 -5.71
N PRO A 278 13.76 0.33 -4.50
CA PRO A 278 14.12 -0.85 -3.71
C PRO A 278 13.75 -2.19 -4.34
N ALA A 279 12.88 -2.19 -5.36
CA ALA A 279 12.36 -3.40 -6.00
C ALA A 279 12.29 -3.24 -7.55
N PRO A 280 13.45 -3.17 -8.25
CA PRO A 280 13.50 -2.96 -9.69
C PRO A 280 12.77 -4.05 -10.50
N GLU A 281 12.73 -5.28 -9.98
CA GLU A 281 12.04 -6.42 -10.57
C GLU A 281 10.51 -6.21 -10.69
N ARG A 282 9.94 -5.31 -9.88
CA ARG A 282 8.50 -4.98 -9.91
C ARG A 282 8.10 -4.00 -11.01
N LEU A 283 9.05 -3.54 -11.84
CA LEU A 283 8.77 -2.61 -12.94
C LEU A 283 7.66 -3.09 -13.88
N ASN A 284 7.68 -4.38 -14.27
CA ASN A 284 6.66 -4.90 -15.18
C ASN A 284 5.28 -4.98 -14.53
N HIS A 285 5.21 -5.31 -13.24
CA HIS A 285 3.97 -5.28 -12.45
C HIS A 285 3.41 -3.85 -12.41
N ALA A 286 4.28 -2.86 -12.24
CA ALA A 286 3.89 -1.46 -12.19
C ALA A 286 3.41 -0.97 -13.57
N ARG A 287 4.11 -1.33 -14.65
CA ARG A 287 3.68 -0.99 -16.03
C ARG A 287 2.29 -1.54 -16.34
N ARG A 288 2.00 -2.77 -15.93
CA ARG A 288 0.67 -3.37 -16.07
C ARG A 288 -0.39 -2.64 -15.25
N LEU A 289 -0.06 -2.19 -14.03
CA LEU A 289 -0.99 -1.41 -13.22
C LEU A 289 -1.36 -0.08 -13.90
N VAL A 290 -0.37 0.62 -14.46
CA VAL A 290 -0.61 1.85 -15.24
C VAL A 290 -1.40 1.56 -16.52
N ALA A 291 -1.13 0.43 -17.19
CA ALA A 291 -1.92 -0.02 -18.33
C ALA A 291 -3.38 -0.32 -17.94
N LEU A 292 -3.62 -0.92 -16.76
CA LEU A 292 -4.97 -1.17 -16.27
C LEU A 292 -5.75 0.15 -16.06
N LEU A 293 -5.09 1.15 -15.47
CA LEU A 293 -5.68 2.48 -15.30
C LEU A 293 -5.98 3.15 -16.64
N GLN A 294 -5.07 3.04 -17.62
CA GLN A 294 -5.33 3.51 -18.98
C GLN A 294 -6.55 2.79 -19.58
N TYR A 295 -6.61 1.47 -19.50
CA TYR A 295 -7.70 0.68 -20.03
C TYR A 295 -9.05 1.11 -19.45
N LYS A 296 -9.11 1.32 -18.13
CA LYS A 296 -10.31 1.83 -17.45
C LYS A 296 -10.72 3.21 -17.99
N ALA A 297 -9.78 4.15 -18.10
CA ALA A 297 -10.07 5.49 -18.61
C ALA A 297 -10.54 5.46 -20.07
N GLN A 298 -9.90 4.65 -20.93
CA GLN A 298 -10.30 4.50 -22.33
C GLN A 298 -11.64 3.81 -22.48
N SER A 299 -11.98 2.85 -21.62
CA SER A 299 -13.29 2.18 -21.63
C SER A 299 -14.42 3.16 -21.31
N LEU A 300 -14.26 3.97 -20.26
CA LEU A 300 -15.25 5.01 -19.90
C LEU A 300 -15.37 6.08 -21.00
N TRP A 301 -14.25 6.44 -21.63
CA TRP A 301 -14.27 7.37 -22.75
C TRP A 301 -14.97 6.77 -23.99
N LEU A 302 -14.74 5.49 -24.26
CA LEU A 302 -15.38 4.77 -25.35
C LEU A 302 -16.90 4.75 -25.20
N GLU A 303 -17.41 4.58 -23.97
CA GLU A 303 -18.84 4.68 -23.68
C GLU A 303 -19.40 6.05 -24.04
N GLN A 304 -18.75 7.13 -23.59
CA GLN A 304 -19.16 8.50 -23.94
C GLN A 304 -19.14 8.75 -25.45
N LEU A 305 -18.12 8.26 -26.15
CA LEU A 305 -18.00 8.42 -27.61
C LEU A 305 -19.08 7.62 -28.35
N ARG A 306 -19.42 6.42 -27.86
CA ARG A 306 -20.51 5.60 -28.42
C ARG A 306 -21.86 6.28 -28.23
N GLU A 307 -22.13 6.81 -27.04
CA GLU A 307 -23.35 7.59 -26.77
C GLU A 307 -23.44 8.83 -27.66
N ALA A 308 -22.31 9.49 -27.93
CA ALA A 308 -22.22 10.64 -28.82
C ALA A 308 -22.21 10.27 -30.33
N ASN A 309 -22.28 8.99 -30.70
CA ASN A 309 -22.11 8.49 -32.08
C ASN A 309 -20.84 9.01 -32.77
N SER A 310 -19.75 9.19 -32.01
CA SER A 310 -18.49 9.70 -32.54
C SER A 310 -17.76 8.62 -33.34
N PRO A 311 -17.23 8.92 -34.54
CA PRO A 311 -16.43 7.97 -35.32
C PRO A 311 -15.13 7.57 -34.60
N GLN A 312 -14.67 8.37 -33.64
CA GLN A 312 -13.48 8.10 -32.83
C GLN A 312 -13.64 6.88 -31.92
N ALA A 313 -14.87 6.42 -31.68
CA ALA A 313 -15.13 5.22 -30.89
C ALA A 313 -14.44 3.98 -31.48
N VAL A 314 -14.39 3.84 -32.81
CA VAL A 314 -13.77 2.69 -33.48
C VAL A 314 -12.25 2.67 -33.26
N GLU A 315 -11.60 3.85 -33.36
CA GLU A 315 -10.16 3.96 -33.15
C GLU A 315 -9.80 3.66 -31.68
N LEU A 316 -10.60 4.17 -30.74
CA LEU A 316 -10.37 3.96 -29.31
C LEU A 316 -10.60 2.49 -28.91
N GLU A 317 -11.59 1.82 -29.51
CA GLU A 317 -11.83 0.39 -29.33
C GLU A 317 -10.62 -0.46 -29.78
N GLN A 318 -10.02 -0.12 -30.92
CA GLN A 318 -8.79 -0.77 -31.37
C GLN A 318 -7.63 -0.54 -30.38
N MET A 319 -7.47 0.69 -29.87
CA MET A 319 -6.43 1.00 -28.88
C MET A 319 -6.63 0.21 -27.58
N CYS A 320 -7.87 0.02 -27.12
CA CYS A 320 -8.18 -0.83 -25.98
C CYS A 320 -7.73 -2.28 -26.25
N ALA A 321 -8.08 -2.85 -27.41
CA ALA A 321 -7.72 -4.22 -27.77
C ALA A 321 -6.20 -4.44 -27.88
N GLU A 322 -5.47 -3.46 -28.40
CA GLU A 322 -3.99 -3.48 -28.45
C GLU A 322 -3.39 -3.49 -27.05
N LEU A 323 -3.92 -2.67 -26.14
CA LEU A 323 -3.49 -2.59 -24.75
C LEU A 323 -3.75 -3.89 -23.98
N GLU A 324 -4.93 -4.50 -24.17
CA GLU A 324 -5.27 -5.82 -23.62
C GLU A 324 -4.27 -6.88 -24.09
N THR A 325 -4.02 -6.94 -25.41
CA THR A 325 -3.10 -7.92 -26.00
C THR A 325 -1.68 -7.77 -25.47
N GLN A 326 -1.23 -6.52 -25.25
CA GLN A 326 0.12 -6.23 -24.82
C GLN A 326 0.37 -6.53 -23.33
N PHE A 327 -0.58 -6.21 -22.45
CA PHE A 327 -0.36 -6.25 -20.99
C PHE A 327 -1.14 -7.36 -20.27
N PHE A 328 -2.20 -7.89 -20.88
CA PHE A 328 -3.15 -8.80 -20.25
C PHE A 328 -3.49 -10.00 -21.15
N PRO A 329 -2.53 -10.90 -21.43
CA PRO A 329 -2.77 -12.05 -22.31
C PRO A 329 -3.81 -13.00 -21.70
N LYS A 330 -4.79 -13.42 -22.52
CA LYS A 330 -5.99 -14.17 -22.10
C LYS A 330 -5.76 -15.47 -21.31
N ASN A 331 -4.57 -16.07 -21.42
CA ASN A 331 -4.24 -17.36 -20.82
C ASN A 331 -3.16 -17.27 -19.72
N ALA A 332 -2.82 -16.06 -19.23
CA ALA A 332 -1.84 -15.90 -18.16
C ALA A 332 -2.50 -15.33 -16.89
N ILE A 333 -2.01 -15.78 -15.74
CA ILE A 333 -2.19 -15.05 -14.49
C ILE A 333 -1.24 -13.85 -14.57
N VAL A 334 -1.78 -12.66 -14.34
CA VAL A 334 -1.03 -11.41 -14.50
C VAL A 334 -0.89 -10.75 -13.14
N ASP A 335 0.34 -10.75 -12.61
CA ASP A 335 0.65 -10.03 -11.39
C ASP A 335 0.74 -8.53 -11.67
N LEU A 336 0.03 -7.77 -10.83
CA LEU A 336 0.02 -6.32 -10.80
C LEU A 336 0.80 -5.79 -9.60
N TYR A 337 1.22 -4.53 -9.71
CA TYR A 337 1.85 -3.84 -8.60
C TYR A 337 0.80 -3.53 -7.53
N CYS A 338 1.11 -3.83 -6.29
CA CYS A 338 0.24 -3.60 -5.15
C CYS A 338 1.04 -3.05 -3.97
N LEU A 339 0.33 -2.47 -3.02
CA LEU A 339 0.89 -2.21 -1.70
C LEU A 339 1.28 -3.55 -1.09
N ASP A 340 2.56 -3.71 -0.75
CA ASP A 340 2.98 -4.83 0.10
C ASP A 340 2.48 -4.58 1.53
N ARG A 341 2.40 -3.31 1.91
CA ARG A 341 1.86 -2.84 3.19
C ARG A 341 1.03 -1.59 2.97
N ALA A 342 -0.23 -1.62 3.38
CA ALA A 342 -1.11 -0.46 3.29
C ALA A 342 -0.61 0.71 4.15
N VAL A 343 -0.04 0.42 5.31
CA VAL A 343 0.64 1.39 6.19
C VAL A 343 2.02 0.83 6.58
N PRO A 344 3.07 1.64 6.73
CA PRO A 344 4.38 1.15 7.17
C PRO A 344 4.31 0.44 8.53
N LEU A 345 5.11 -0.60 8.71
CA LEU A 345 5.34 -1.19 10.04
C LEU A 345 6.35 -0.32 10.78
N ILE A 346 5.88 0.38 11.80
CA ILE A 346 6.68 1.26 12.68
C ILE A 346 6.81 0.71 14.10
N VAL A 347 6.02 -0.30 14.44
CA VAL A 347 6.07 -0.98 15.74
C VAL A 347 6.52 -2.43 15.55
N GLU A 348 7.64 -2.77 16.16
CA GLU A 348 8.12 -4.15 16.23
C GLU A 348 7.50 -4.86 17.44
N PRO A 349 7.13 -6.15 17.31
CA PRO A 349 6.72 -6.96 18.45
C PRO A 349 7.81 -6.98 19.53
N PRO A 350 7.46 -7.06 20.82
CA PRO A 350 8.45 -7.15 21.88
C PRO A 350 9.27 -8.45 21.74
N GLU A 351 10.57 -8.38 22.00
CA GLU A 351 11.41 -9.57 22.12
C GLU A 351 11.06 -10.32 23.42
N ILE A 352 10.37 -11.44 23.27
CA ILE A 352 10.03 -12.32 24.38
C ILE A 352 10.96 -13.53 24.31
N LYS A 353 11.93 -13.59 25.24
CA LYS A 353 12.74 -14.80 25.41
C LYS A 353 11.82 -15.91 25.88
N THR A 354 11.55 -16.88 25.00
CA THR A 354 10.83 -18.09 25.41
C THR A 354 11.80 -19.00 26.18
N LEU A 355 11.29 -19.83 27.09
CA LEU A 355 12.12 -20.71 27.94
C LEU A 355 12.99 -21.70 27.12
N LEU A 356 12.68 -21.91 25.84
CA LEU A 356 13.50 -22.71 24.91
C LEU A 356 14.86 -22.06 24.58
N ASP A 357 14.97 -20.73 24.68
CA ASP A 357 16.24 -20.02 24.46
C ASP A 357 17.18 -20.12 25.68
N GLN A 358 16.69 -20.59 26.84
CA GLN A 358 17.53 -20.75 28.05
C GLN A 358 18.25 -22.11 28.10
N GLU A 359 17.82 -23.11 27.35
CA GLU A 359 18.50 -24.43 27.29
C GLU A 359 19.72 -24.45 26.36
N ALA A 360 19.98 -23.39 25.59
CA ALA A 360 21.14 -23.30 24.69
C ALA A 360 22.41 -22.74 25.36
N THR A 361 22.60 -22.98 26.67
CA THR A 361 23.92 -22.76 27.29
C THR A 361 24.68 -24.08 27.22
N PRO A 362 25.75 -24.22 26.41
CA PRO A 362 26.53 -25.45 26.41
C PRO A 362 27.14 -25.65 27.80
N PRO A 363 27.15 -26.87 28.36
CA PRO A 363 27.70 -27.12 29.69
C PRO A 363 29.21 -26.80 29.69
N PRO A 364 29.77 -26.34 30.84
CA PRO A 364 31.18 -26.07 30.95
C PRO A 364 31.95 -27.37 30.69
N THR A 365 32.83 -27.35 29.70
CA THR A 365 33.68 -28.49 29.35
C THR A 365 34.64 -28.73 30.51
N THR A 366 34.40 -29.79 31.27
CA THR A 366 35.35 -30.31 32.25
C THR A 366 36.54 -30.90 31.49
N SER A 367 37.66 -30.18 31.50
CA SER A 367 38.95 -30.68 31.05
C SER A 367 39.34 -31.92 31.86
N THR A 368 39.16 -33.10 31.27
CA THR A 368 39.66 -34.36 31.84
C THR A 368 41.03 -34.64 31.27
N THR A 369 42.02 -34.54 32.15
CA THR A 369 43.41 -34.97 32.02
C THR A 369 43.51 -36.41 31.52
N SER A 370 44.36 -36.66 30.51
CA SER A 370 44.93 -37.99 30.26
C SER A 370 46.39 -37.83 29.82
N LEU A 371 47.26 -38.50 30.57
CA LEU A 371 48.72 -38.52 30.54
C LEU A 371 49.29 -39.37 29.37
N PRO A 372 50.62 -39.34 29.12
CA PRO A 372 51.24 -39.55 27.81
C PRO A 372 51.64 -41.00 27.57
N THR A 373 51.87 -41.35 26.30
CA THR A 373 52.58 -42.58 25.93
C THR A 373 53.80 -42.26 25.05
N THR A 374 54.92 -42.69 25.60
CA THR A 374 56.31 -42.74 25.16
C THR A 374 56.53 -43.35 23.76
N PHE A 375 57.51 -42.81 23.03
CA PHE A 375 58.39 -43.57 22.13
C PHE A 375 59.84 -43.03 22.23
N PRO A 376 60.86 -43.90 22.06
CA PRO A 376 62.21 -43.67 22.55
C PRO A 376 63.16 -43.06 21.50
N ALA A 377 64.32 -42.62 22.02
CA ALA A 377 65.42 -42.00 21.31
C ALA A 377 66.26 -42.98 20.47
N ASP A 378 66.82 -42.48 19.38
CA ASP A 378 68.24 -42.64 19.00
C ASP A 378 68.57 -41.58 17.94
N SER A 379 69.45 -40.62 18.24
CA SER A 379 70.86 -40.53 17.77
C SER A 379 70.98 -40.56 16.23
N SER A 380 71.73 -39.74 15.53
CA SER A 380 72.80 -38.76 15.78
C SER A 380 73.11 -38.11 14.41
N GLY A 381 73.81 -36.97 14.36
CA GLY A 381 74.54 -36.57 13.14
C GLY A 381 74.24 -35.19 12.55
N GLU A 382 75.08 -34.23 12.95
CA GLU A 382 75.80 -33.30 12.05
C GLU A 382 75.02 -32.28 11.18
N ARG A 383 75.17 -31.00 11.58
CA ARG A 383 75.32 -29.84 10.67
C ARG A 383 76.69 -29.95 9.97
N PRO A 384 76.84 -29.51 8.71
CA PRO A 384 77.01 -28.07 8.36
C PRO A 384 76.24 -27.72 7.05
N GLU A 385 76.06 -26.50 6.58
CA GLU A 385 76.52 -25.13 6.87
C GLU A 385 75.42 -24.17 6.39
#